data_AF-A0A0K8U5M2-F1
#
_entry.id   AF-A0A0K8U5M2-F1
#
_cell.length_a   1.000
_cell.length_b   1.000
_cell.length_c   1.000
_cell.angle_alpha   90.00
_cell.angle_beta   90.00
_cell.angle_gamma   90.00
#
_symmetry.space_group_name_H-M   'P 1'
#
loop_
_entity.id
_entity.type
_entity.pdbx_description
1 polymer ?
#
loop_
_entity_poly.entity_id
_entity_poly.type
_entity_poly.pdbx_seq_one_letter_code
_entity_poly.pdbx_strand_id
1 'polypeptide(L)'
;MVSTFIGLLDIQSWWEIPCISHFCSLFSSAFDLPDIDIEDLESALLSDGTDEDQIALVPELIVRLLKGCDALKSVAKEITHSNYQMFLRRFLRQQCRIHNTENHFDTDIDFQSLPVRKRLQILHDLCHFRLDSCDVQVILSNLEADSLRVEPLGYDSKNSGYWYFYGTRLYREDKPASSLNSYSGIGGSKSTTTSLNGKGSESAKGAIWQVICFTEEDWQNLASKFKSSTNAKERELYQILDENFLPKLPQLFRERERLRRRKLLQVRNSTRIRNIVELKARQEQERLLRERQRYQFEPPTNLKHQQLSSVQSRARRRLARELATTTSTTTTRDSQN
;
A
#
# COMPACT_ATOMS: atom_id res chain seq x y z
N MET A 1 2.20 -12.08 24.63
CA MET A 1 2.76 -13.02 23.63
C MET A 1 1.80 -14.16 23.23
N VAL A 2 0.88 -14.63 24.09
CA VAL A 2 -0.11 -15.68 23.71
C VAL A 2 -1.20 -15.16 22.74
N SER A 3 -1.53 -13.86 22.81
CA SER A 3 -2.58 -13.24 21.99
C SER A 3 -2.23 -13.14 20.49
N THR A 4 -0.95 -13.08 20.12
CA THR A 4 -0.52 -12.92 18.73
C THR A 4 -0.59 -14.24 17.96
N PHE A 5 -0.33 -15.37 18.63
CA PHE A 5 -0.34 -16.69 18.00
C PHE A 5 -1.76 -17.18 17.68
N ILE A 6 -2.72 -16.94 18.58
CA ILE A 6 -4.14 -17.23 18.33
C ILE A 6 -4.66 -16.38 17.18
N GLY A 7 -4.34 -15.07 17.17
CA GLY A 7 -4.72 -14.18 16.07
C GLY A 7 -4.12 -14.57 14.71
N LEU A 8 -2.92 -15.17 14.70
CA LEU A 8 -2.28 -15.64 13.46
C LEU A 8 -2.96 -16.89 12.89
N LEU A 9 -3.34 -17.85 13.73
CA LEU A 9 -4.06 -19.04 13.27
C LEU A 9 -5.46 -18.68 12.77
N ASP A 10 -6.14 -17.75 13.45
CA ASP A 10 -7.46 -17.28 13.05
C ASP A 10 -7.41 -16.61 11.67
N ILE A 11 -6.49 -15.65 11.47
CA ILE A 11 -6.40 -14.92 10.20
C ILE A 11 -6.04 -15.85 9.04
N GLN A 12 -5.17 -16.84 9.26
CA GLN A 12 -4.78 -17.82 8.25
C GLN A 12 -5.89 -18.79 7.87
N SER A 13 -6.96 -18.88 8.68
CA SER A 13 -8.15 -19.68 8.38
C SER A 13 -9.23 -18.91 7.60
N TRP A 14 -9.02 -17.62 7.32
CA TRP A 14 -9.97 -16.79 6.59
C TRP A 14 -9.63 -16.76 5.11
N TRP A 15 -10.54 -17.23 4.27
CA TRP A 15 -10.36 -17.30 2.82
C TRP A 15 -10.17 -15.93 2.16
N GLU A 16 -10.61 -14.85 2.82
CA GLU A 16 -10.44 -13.49 2.32
C GLU A 16 -8.97 -13.06 2.28
N ILE A 17 -8.12 -13.62 3.16
CA ILE A 17 -6.68 -13.31 3.17
C ILE A 17 -6.02 -13.69 1.85
N PRO A 18 -6.01 -14.97 1.42
CA PRO A 18 -5.42 -15.32 0.13
C PRO A 18 -6.14 -14.68 -1.05
N CYS A 19 -7.45 -14.41 -0.94
CA CYS A 19 -8.23 -13.76 -1.99
C CYS A 19 -7.76 -12.31 -2.24
N ILE A 20 -7.68 -11.47 -1.20
CA ILE A 20 -7.20 -10.07 -1.31
C ILE A 20 -5.75 -10.05 -1.77
N SER A 21 -4.94 -10.92 -1.18
CA SER A 21 -3.52 -11.08 -1.50
C SER A 21 -3.35 -11.38 -3.01
N HIS A 22 -4.14 -12.31 -3.54
CA HIS A 22 -4.13 -12.63 -4.98
C HIS A 22 -4.60 -11.47 -5.83
N PHE A 23 -5.68 -10.79 -5.44
CA PHE A 23 -6.17 -9.60 -6.12
C PHE A 23 -5.09 -8.51 -6.21
N CYS A 24 -4.38 -8.24 -5.12
CA CYS A 24 -3.29 -7.27 -5.09
C CYS A 24 -2.17 -7.66 -6.05
N SER A 25 -1.81 -8.94 -6.11
CA SER A 25 -0.79 -9.44 -7.04
C SER A 25 -1.24 -9.28 -8.50
N LEU A 26 -2.45 -9.74 -8.81
CA LEU A 26 -3.04 -9.75 -10.15
C LEU A 26 -3.21 -8.35 -10.73
N PHE A 27 -3.66 -7.39 -9.91
CA PHE A 27 -3.94 -6.02 -10.34
C PHE A 27 -2.89 -4.99 -9.90
N SER A 28 -1.75 -5.44 -9.37
CA SER A 28 -0.67 -4.56 -8.86
C SER A 28 -0.30 -3.45 -9.83
N SER A 29 0.04 -3.81 -11.07
CA SER A 29 0.41 -2.84 -12.10
C SER A 29 -0.78 -2.03 -12.62
N ALA A 30 -1.97 -2.62 -12.66
CA ALA A 30 -3.14 -2.00 -13.29
C ALA A 30 -3.79 -0.93 -12.40
N PHE A 31 -3.80 -1.17 -11.09
CA PHE A 31 -4.38 -0.26 -10.11
C PHE A 31 -3.32 0.50 -9.28
N ASP A 32 -2.04 0.35 -9.63
CA ASP A 32 -0.91 0.91 -8.86
C ASP A 32 -1.05 0.52 -7.37
N LEU A 33 -1.20 -0.79 -7.11
CA LEU A 33 -1.31 -1.29 -5.74
C LEU A 33 0.08 -1.49 -5.14
N PRO A 34 0.24 -1.33 -3.82
CA PRO A 34 1.46 -1.71 -3.14
C PRO A 34 1.83 -3.19 -3.40
N ASP A 35 3.14 -3.46 -3.48
CA ASP A 35 3.71 -4.80 -3.61
C ASP A 35 3.59 -5.57 -2.28
N ILE A 36 2.41 -6.14 -2.04
CA ILE A 36 2.03 -6.82 -0.80
C ILE A 36 2.10 -8.34 -0.98
N ASP A 37 2.95 -8.98 -0.17
CA ASP A 37 2.91 -10.43 0.01
C ASP A 37 1.85 -10.82 1.07
N ILE A 38 1.38 -12.05 1.05
CA ILE A 38 0.33 -12.52 1.95
C ILE A 38 0.73 -12.40 3.44
N GLU A 39 2.01 -12.62 3.76
CA GLU A 39 2.59 -12.38 5.09
C GLU A 39 2.54 -10.89 5.49
N ASP A 40 2.74 -9.99 4.53
CA ASP A 40 2.74 -8.53 4.78
C ASP A 40 1.31 -8.08 5.14
N LEU A 41 0.30 -8.59 4.44
CA LEU A 41 -1.11 -8.31 4.75
C LEU A 41 -1.51 -8.82 6.14
N GLU A 42 -1.14 -10.05 6.48
CA GLU A 42 -1.40 -10.63 7.80
C GLU A 42 -0.73 -9.82 8.92
N SER A 43 0.53 -9.46 8.73
CA SER A 43 1.30 -8.68 9.70
C SER A 43 0.71 -7.28 9.86
N ALA A 44 0.33 -6.62 8.77
CA ALA A 44 -0.28 -5.28 8.82
C ALA A 44 -1.65 -5.29 9.52
N LEU A 45 -2.46 -6.34 9.33
CA LEU A 45 -3.75 -6.49 10.01
C LEU A 45 -3.59 -6.84 11.50
N LEU A 46 -2.56 -7.60 11.87
CA LEU A 46 -2.28 -7.98 13.26
C LEU A 46 -1.35 -7.00 14.01
N SER A 47 -0.86 -5.96 13.33
CA SER A 47 0.10 -5.01 13.89
C SER A 47 -0.47 -4.34 15.15
N ASP A 48 0.37 -4.25 16.18
CA ASP A 48 0.09 -3.54 17.43
C ASP A 48 0.44 -2.04 17.35
N GLY A 49 0.84 -1.56 16.18
CA GLY A 49 1.19 -0.15 15.96
C GLY A 49 2.66 0.19 16.27
N THR A 50 3.54 -0.82 16.37
CA THR A 50 4.98 -0.60 16.62
C THR A 50 5.81 -0.36 15.36
N ASP A 51 5.34 -0.80 14.19
CA ASP A 51 6.05 -0.68 12.91
C ASP A 51 5.31 0.28 11.98
N GLU A 52 5.87 1.47 11.74
CA GLU A 52 5.28 2.53 10.91
C GLU A 52 4.88 2.03 9.51
N ASP A 53 5.68 1.14 8.91
CA ASP A 53 5.44 0.66 7.55
C ASP A 53 4.25 -0.31 7.51
N GLN A 54 4.12 -1.18 8.52
CA GLN A 54 2.96 -2.07 8.67
C GLN A 54 1.67 -1.29 8.95
N ILE A 55 1.77 -0.20 9.73
CA ILE A 55 0.65 0.70 10.00
C ILE A 55 0.17 1.40 8.73
N ALA A 56 1.09 1.76 7.84
CA ALA A 56 0.79 2.50 6.61
C ALA A 56 0.28 1.62 5.48
N LEU A 57 0.62 0.32 5.44
CA LEU A 57 0.30 -0.60 4.34
C LEU A 57 -1.21 -0.70 4.05
N VAL A 58 -2.02 -0.95 5.08
CA VAL A 58 -3.48 -1.10 4.91
C VAL A 58 -4.14 0.22 4.49
N PRO A 59 -3.87 1.37 5.13
CA PRO A 59 -4.31 2.67 4.64
C PRO A 59 -3.90 2.96 3.20
N GLU A 60 -2.66 2.64 2.80
CA GLU A 60 -2.21 2.88 1.43
C GLU A 60 -3.01 2.04 0.43
N LEU A 61 -3.20 0.75 0.71
CA LEU A 61 -4.03 -0.12 -0.11
C LEU A 61 -5.45 0.46 -0.27
N ILE A 62 -6.08 0.88 0.83
CA ILE A 62 -7.41 1.50 0.80
C ILE A 62 -7.42 2.76 -0.07
N VAL A 63 -6.43 3.64 0.09
CA VAL A 63 -6.33 4.89 -0.68
C VAL A 63 -6.19 4.60 -2.18
N ARG A 64 -5.35 3.65 -2.59
CA ARG A 64 -5.19 3.26 -4.00
C ARG A 64 -6.49 2.73 -4.59
N LEU A 65 -7.19 1.85 -3.85
CA LEU A 65 -8.47 1.31 -4.30
C LEU A 65 -9.54 2.40 -4.42
N LEU A 66 -9.72 3.25 -3.40
CA LEU A 66 -10.72 4.32 -3.42
C LEU A 66 -10.50 5.32 -4.56
N LYS A 67 -9.24 5.65 -4.88
CA LYS A 67 -8.90 6.55 -5.99
C LYS A 67 -9.30 6.00 -7.35
N GLY A 68 -9.35 4.68 -7.49
CA GLY A 68 -9.79 4.00 -8.70
C GLY A 68 -11.31 3.84 -8.82
N CYS A 69 -12.09 4.20 -7.81
CA CYS A 69 -13.55 4.07 -7.83
C CYS A 69 -14.21 5.25 -8.55
N ASP A 70 -15.05 4.98 -9.55
CA ASP A 70 -15.73 6.04 -10.33
C ASP A 70 -16.57 6.99 -9.46
N ALA A 71 -17.20 6.45 -8.41
CA ALA A 71 -17.99 7.23 -7.44
C ALA A 71 -17.18 8.32 -6.71
N LEU A 72 -15.84 8.21 -6.70
CA LEU A 72 -14.93 9.13 -6.03
C LEU A 72 -14.01 9.88 -7.01
N LYS A 73 -14.19 9.71 -8.32
CA LYS A 73 -13.29 10.25 -9.36
C LYS A 73 -13.08 11.75 -9.27
N SER A 74 -14.12 12.52 -8.92
CA SER A 74 -14.03 13.98 -8.78
C SER A 74 -13.18 14.45 -7.60
N VAL A 75 -13.03 13.63 -6.56
CA VAL A 75 -12.30 13.94 -5.32
C VAL A 75 -11.08 13.04 -5.11
N ALA A 76 -10.75 12.17 -6.06
CA ALA A 76 -9.70 11.16 -5.91
C ALA A 76 -8.34 11.76 -5.48
N LYS A 77 -7.98 12.94 -5.98
CA LYS A 77 -6.72 13.63 -5.63
C LYS A 77 -6.67 14.12 -4.19
N GLU A 78 -7.82 14.29 -3.54
CA GLU A 78 -7.94 14.76 -2.16
C GLU A 78 -7.85 13.62 -1.15
N ILE A 79 -7.96 12.36 -1.60
CA ILE A 79 -7.90 11.18 -0.73
C ILE A 79 -6.44 10.92 -0.34
N THR A 80 -6.18 10.97 0.96
CA THR A 80 -4.86 10.77 1.58
C THR A 80 -4.94 9.80 2.76
N HIS A 81 -3.78 9.38 3.26
CA HIS A 81 -3.66 8.52 4.43
C HIS A 81 -4.30 9.12 5.70
N SER A 82 -4.41 10.45 5.82
CA SER A 82 -4.97 11.09 7.01
C SER A 82 -6.48 11.25 6.97
N ASN A 83 -7.11 11.19 5.79
CA ASN A 83 -8.53 11.47 5.63
C ASN A 83 -9.34 10.34 4.97
N TYR A 84 -8.69 9.25 4.54
CA TYR A 84 -9.34 8.16 3.79
C TYR A 84 -10.58 7.60 4.49
N GLN A 85 -10.60 7.56 5.82
CA GLN A 85 -11.68 6.97 6.60
C GLN A 85 -13.03 7.63 6.31
N MET A 86 -13.06 8.95 6.16
CA MET A 86 -14.28 9.69 5.82
C MET A 86 -14.80 9.27 4.43
N PHE A 87 -13.90 9.19 3.45
CA PHE A 87 -14.24 8.79 2.09
C PHE A 87 -14.68 7.33 2.03
N LEU A 88 -13.97 6.44 2.71
CA LEU A 88 -14.28 5.01 2.82
C LEU A 88 -15.69 4.81 3.40
N ARG A 89 -16.00 5.47 4.52
CA ARG A 89 -17.31 5.38 5.18
C ARG A 89 -18.44 5.82 4.25
N ARG A 90 -18.27 6.98 3.57
CA ARG A 90 -19.25 7.49 2.60
C ARG A 90 -19.41 6.56 1.40
N PHE A 91 -18.31 6.02 0.91
CA PHE A 91 -18.31 5.08 -0.22
C PHE A 91 -19.04 3.78 0.12
N LEU A 92 -18.70 3.14 1.25
CA LEU A 92 -19.32 1.88 1.68
C LEU A 92 -20.81 2.03 1.94
N ARG A 93 -21.27 3.14 2.54
CA ARG A 93 -22.72 3.41 2.71
C ARG A 93 -23.48 3.35 1.39
N GLN A 94 -22.88 3.85 0.32
CA GLN A 94 -23.49 3.81 -1.01
C GLN A 94 -23.35 2.43 -1.66
N GLN A 95 -22.15 1.86 -1.68
CA GLN A 95 -21.89 0.61 -2.39
C GLN A 95 -22.52 -0.60 -1.72
N CYS A 96 -22.41 -0.75 -0.39
CA CYS A 96 -23.07 -1.85 0.32
C CYS A 96 -24.59 -1.83 0.11
N ARG A 97 -25.20 -0.65 -0.01
CA ARG A 97 -26.63 -0.52 -0.35
C ARG A 97 -26.94 -0.97 -1.78
N ILE A 98 -26.11 -0.60 -2.76
CA ILE A 98 -26.28 -1.01 -4.17
C ILE A 98 -26.14 -2.53 -4.31
N HIS A 99 -25.13 -3.11 -3.66
CA HIS A 99 -24.80 -4.53 -3.76
C HIS A 99 -25.57 -5.41 -2.76
N ASN A 100 -26.40 -4.80 -1.90
CA ASN A 100 -27.14 -5.49 -0.84
C ASN A 100 -26.24 -6.34 0.07
N THR A 101 -25.10 -5.76 0.48
CA THR A 101 -24.14 -6.39 1.40
C THR A 101 -24.11 -5.68 2.75
N GLU A 102 -23.56 -6.35 3.76
CA GLU A 102 -23.39 -5.78 5.11
C GLU A 102 -22.33 -4.66 5.11
N ASN A 103 -22.66 -3.50 5.68
CA ASN A 103 -21.70 -2.41 5.84
C ASN A 103 -20.96 -2.54 7.19
N HIS A 104 -19.77 -3.11 7.14
CA HIS A 104 -18.93 -3.33 8.32
C HIS A 104 -18.28 -2.05 8.90
N PHE A 105 -18.42 -0.90 8.22
CA PHE A 105 -17.83 0.39 8.61
C PHE A 105 -18.87 1.51 8.77
N ASP A 106 -20.05 1.22 9.31
CA ASP A 106 -21.11 2.24 9.47
C ASP A 106 -21.10 2.99 10.81
N THR A 107 -20.17 2.67 11.71
CA THR A 107 -20.02 3.31 13.02
C THR A 107 -18.91 4.35 13.04
N ASP A 108 -19.02 5.42 13.84
CA ASP A 108 -17.98 6.48 13.95
C ASP A 108 -16.66 6.05 14.62
N ILE A 109 -16.44 4.75 14.80
CA ILE A 109 -15.19 4.17 15.27
C ILE A 109 -14.13 4.27 14.15
N ASP A 110 -12.89 4.53 14.55
CA ASP A 110 -11.73 4.52 13.66
C ASP A 110 -11.48 3.13 13.08
N PHE A 111 -11.06 3.07 11.82
CA PHE A 111 -10.81 1.83 11.10
C PHE A 111 -9.86 0.90 11.87
N GLN A 112 -8.77 1.42 12.42
CA GLN A 112 -7.78 0.61 13.17
C GLN A 112 -8.31 0.07 14.50
N SER A 113 -9.36 0.69 15.06
CA SER A 113 -10.00 0.22 16.29
C SER A 113 -11.03 -0.88 16.03
N LEU A 114 -11.32 -1.22 14.76
CA LEU A 114 -12.21 -2.32 14.43
C LEU A 114 -11.54 -3.68 14.67
N PRO A 115 -12.33 -4.71 15.03
CA PRO A 115 -11.86 -6.09 15.02
C PRO A 115 -11.20 -6.45 13.68
N VAL A 116 -10.11 -7.21 13.73
CA VAL A 116 -9.33 -7.64 12.54
C VAL A 116 -10.24 -8.23 11.48
N ARG A 117 -11.22 -9.06 11.90
CA ARG A 117 -12.20 -9.67 11.01
C ARG A 117 -12.98 -8.64 10.20
N LYS A 118 -13.48 -7.57 10.83
CA LYS A 118 -14.21 -6.49 10.15
C LYS A 118 -13.30 -5.71 9.20
N ARG A 119 -12.07 -5.39 9.62
CA ARG A 119 -11.09 -4.72 8.76
C ARG A 119 -10.83 -5.53 7.48
N LEU A 120 -10.68 -6.85 7.62
CA LEU A 120 -10.49 -7.75 6.48
C LEU A 120 -11.71 -7.79 5.55
N GLN A 121 -12.93 -7.90 6.10
CA GLN A 121 -14.15 -7.88 5.31
C GLN A 121 -14.30 -6.57 4.52
N ILE A 122 -13.97 -5.43 5.14
CA ILE A 122 -13.97 -4.12 4.47
C ILE A 122 -12.97 -4.11 3.30
N LEU A 123 -11.76 -4.63 3.49
CA LEU A 123 -10.76 -4.71 2.43
C LEU A 123 -11.22 -5.61 1.27
N HIS A 124 -11.82 -6.76 1.59
CA HIS A 124 -12.39 -7.66 0.61
C HIS A 124 -13.50 -6.98 -0.21
N ASP A 125 -14.46 -6.34 0.46
CA ASP A 125 -15.55 -5.61 -0.18
C ASP A 125 -15.01 -4.48 -1.06
N LEU A 126 -13.98 -3.77 -0.62
CA LEU A 126 -13.35 -2.71 -1.40
C LEU A 126 -12.65 -3.22 -2.65
N CYS A 127 -11.99 -4.39 -2.59
CA CYS A 127 -11.44 -5.06 -3.77
C CYS A 127 -12.55 -5.43 -4.77
N HIS A 128 -13.67 -5.93 -4.28
CA HIS A 128 -14.84 -6.23 -5.11
C HIS A 128 -15.40 -4.97 -5.77
N PHE A 129 -15.69 -3.92 -5.00
CA PHE A 129 -16.25 -2.67 -5.52
C PHE A 129 -15.30 -1.94 -6.48
N ARG A 130 -13.97 -2.13 -6.34
CA ARG A 130 -13.00 -1.59 -7.29
C ARG A 130 -13.19 -2.14 -8.70
N LEU A 131 -13.71 -3.36 -8.84
CA LEU A 131 -13.92 -4.02 -10.13
C LEU A 131 -15.14 -3.46 -10.89
N ASP A 132 -16.02 -2.70 -10.23
CA ASP A 132 -17.21 -2.11 -10.87
C ASP A 132 -16.89 -0.83 -11.67
N SER A 133 -15.68 -0.28 -11.54
CA SER A 133 -15.28 0.93 -12.28
C SER A 133 -15.11 0.69 -13.78
N CYS A 134 -15.42 1.70 -14.58
CA CYS A 134 -15.42 1.62 -16.04
C CYS A 134 -14.03 1.31 -16.64
N ASP A 135 -12.96 1.72 -15.97
CA ASP A 135 -11.58 1.48 -16.42
C ASP A 135 -11.18 0.01 -16.37
N VAL A 136 -11.84 -0.78 -15.53
CA VAL A 136 -11.60 -2.22 -15.36
C VAL A 136 -11.90 -2.97 -16.64
N GLN A 137 -12.94 -2.58 -17.39
CA GLN A 137 -13.28 -3.23 -18.65
C GLN A 137 -12.13 -3.16 -19.67
N VAL A 138 -11.38 -2.05 -19.69
CA VAL A 138 -10.22 -1.85 -20.57
C VAL A 138 -9.00 -2.63 -20.07
N ILE A 139 -8.84 -2.74 -18.75
CA ILE A 139 -7.77 -3.52 -18.14
C ILE A 139 -7.99 -5.01 -18.43
N LEU A 140 -9.21 -5.50 -18.23
CA LEU A 140 -9.57 -6.90 -18.43
C LEU A 140 -9.62 -7.30 -19.91
N SER A 141 -9.88 -6.38 -20.85
CA SER A 141 -9.86 -6.72 -22.28
C SER A 141 -8.50 -7.19 -22.79
N ASN A 142 -7.43 -6.89 -22.05
CA ASN A 142 -6.07 -7.32 -22.36
C ASN A 142 -5.68 -8.62 -21.63
N LEU A 143 -6.60 -9.23 -20.89
CA LEU A 143 -6.36 -10.43 -20.09
C LEU A 143 -7.27 -11.57 -20.56
N GLU A 144 -6.72 -12.77 -20.63
CA GLU A 144 -7.52 -13.97 -20.90
C GLU A 144 -8.39 -14.29 -19.67
N ALA A 145 -9.69 -14.51 -19.88
CA ALA A 145 -10.65 -14.76 -18.81
C ALA A 145 -10.25 -15.97 -17.94
N ASP A 146 -9.70 -17.02 -18.56
CA ASP A 146 -9.25 -18.22 -17.87
C ASP A 146 -8.02 -17.97 -16.99
N SER A 147 -7.20 -16.96 -17.33
CA SER A 147 -6.04 -16.57 -16.51
C SER A 147 -6.42 -15.77 -15.25
N LEU A 148 -7.65 -15.25 -15.16
CA LEU A 148 -8.13 -14.47 -14.03
C LEU A 148 -8.75 -15.33 -12.93
N ARG A 149 -9.17 -16.56 -13.27
CA ARG A 149 -9.86 -17.44 -12.34
C ARG A 149 -8.86 -18.33 -11.62
N VAL A 150 -8.85 -18.25 -10.30
CA VAL A 150 -8.12 -19.22 -9.47
C VAL A 150 -8.93 -20.51 -9.41
N GLU A 151 -8.31 -21.62 -9.80
CA GLU A 151 -8.85 -22.97 -9.67
C GLU A 151 -8.09 -23.76 -8.61
N PRO A 152 -8.75 -24.72 -7.94
CA PRO A 152 -8.04 -25.62 -7.04
C PRO A 152 -7.08 -26.47 -7.86
N LEU A 153 -5.88 -26.70 -7.31
CA LEU A 153 -4.89 -27.64 -7.86
C LEU A 153 -5.42 -29.07 -7.93
N GLY A 154 -6.39 -29.40 -7.08
CA GLY A 154 -7.00 -30.72 -7.04
C GLY A 154 -7.72 -30.96 -5.73
N TYR A 155 -8.13 -32.21 -5.56
CA TYR A 155 -8.90 -32.66 -4.41
C TYR A 155 -8.29 -33.92 -3.80
N ASP A 156 -8.50 -34.14 -2.51
CA ASP A 156 -8.13 -35.40 -1.86
C ASP A 156 -9.30 -36.41 -1.82
N SER A 157 -9.07 -37.56 -1.18
CA SER A 157 -10.08 -38.60 -0.97
C SER A 157 -11.28 -38.14 -0.14
N LYS A 158 -11.15 -37.07 0.65
CA LYS A 158 -12.22 -36.45 1.44
C LYS A 158 -12.92 -35.30 0.69
N ASN A 159 -12.53 -35.08 -0.56
CA ASN A 159 -13.01 -33.99 -1.40
C ASN A 159 -12.65 -32.59 -0.86
N SER A 160 -11.58 -32.51 -0.08
CA SER A 160 -10.98 -31.25 0.35
C SER A 160 -10.23 -30.63 -0.82
N GLY A 161 -10.50 -29.36 -1.10
CA GLY A 161 -9.89 -28.63 -2.22
C GLY A 161 -8.52 -28.06 -1.85
N TYR A 162 -7.54 -28.18 -2.74
CA TYR A 162 -6.19 -27.65 -2.54
C TYR A 162 -6.00 -26.41 -3.41
N TRP A 163 -5.70 -25.26 -2.80
CA TRP A 163 -5.73 -23.97 -3.46
C TRP A 163 -4.37 -23.28 -3.38
N TYR A 164 -3.83 -22.93 -4.54
CA TYR A 164 -2.63 -22.09 -4.67
C TYR A 164 -3.04 -20.79 -5.35
N PHE A 165 -2.82 -19.68 -4.66
CA PHE A 165 -3.17 -18.36 -5.15
C PHE A 165 -1.97 -17.68 -5.80
N TYR A 166 -0.87 -17.58 -5.05
CA TYR A 166 0.43 -17.08 -5.49
C TYR A 166 1.46 -17.25 -4.36
N GLY A 167 2.74 -16.97 -4.67
CA GLY A 167 3.81 -17.01 -3.69
C GLY A 167 4.20 -18.45 -3.32
N THR A 168 4.15 -18.77 -2.03
CA THR A 168 4.73 -20.02 -1.48
C THR A 168 3.80 -20.80 -0.56
N ARG A 169 2.56 -20.32 -0.39
CA ARG A 169 1.57 -20.95 0.49
C ARG A 169 0.62 -21.83 -0.27
N LEU A 170 0.21 -22.92 0.36
CA LEU A 170 -0.86 -23.78 -0.12
C LEU A 170 -1.97 -23.84 0.93
N TYR A 171 -3.20 -23.67 0.47
CA TYR A 171 -4.40 -23.72 1.30
C TYR A 171 -5.18 -25.00 1.05
N ARG A 172 -5.85 -25.50 2.10
CA ARG A 172 -6.85 -26.56 2.00
C ARG A 172 -8.21 -26.01 2.41
N GLU A 173 -9.23 -26.30 1.61
CA GLU A 173 -10.63 -26.03 1.89
C GLU A 173 -11.34 -27.34 2.21
N ASP A 174 -11.80 -27.50 3.45
CA ASP A 174 -12.64 -28.61 3.88
C ASP A 174 -14.11 -28.19 3.83
N LYS A 175 -14.91 -28.83 2.99
CA LYS A 175 -16.35 -28.57 2.90
C LYS A 175 -17.12 -29.32 3.99
N PRO A 176 -18.16 -28.73 4.59
CA PRO A 176 -18.93 -29.39 5.63
C PRO A 176 -19.63 -30.62 5.04
N ALA A 177 -19.68 -31.72 5.81
CA ALA A 177 -20.17 -33.02 5.35
C ALA A 177 -21.61 -33.01 4.77
N SER A 178 -22.44 -32.02 5.15
CA SER A 178 -23.78 -31.82 4.60
C SER A 178 -23.81 -31.45 3.12
N SER A 179 -22.72 -30.90 2.58
CA SER A 179 -22.60 -30.53 1.16
C SER A 179 -22.22 -31.69 0.22
N LEU A 180 -21.85 -32.86 0.77
CA LEU A 180 -21.49 -34.04 -0.01
C LEU A 180 -22.71 -34.83 -0.52
N ASN A 181 -23.88 -34.67 0.11
CA ASN A 181 -25.10 -35.43 -0.20
C ASN A 181 -25.93 -34.87 -1.36
N SER A 182 -25.57 -33.72 -1.93
CA SER A 182 -26.34 -33.09 -3.01
C SER A 182 -25.86 -33.42 -4.42
N TYR A 183 -24.73 -34.11 -4.59
CA TYR A 183 -24.15 -34.43 -5.90
C TYR A 183 -24.26 -35.91 -6.33
N SER A 184 -24.89 -36.78 -5.54
CA SER A 184 -25.03 -38.21 -5.88
C SER A 184 -26.34 -38.57 -6.62
N GLY A 185 -27.06 -37.60 -7.18
CA GLY A 185 -28.23 -37.89 -8.00
C GLY A 185 -28.60 -36.77 -8.96
N ILE A 186 -28.29 -36.93 -10.25
CA ILE A 186 -29.15 -36.73 -11.42
C ILE A 186 -28.24 -36.78 -12.66
N GLY A 187 -28.41 -37.83 -13.46
CA GLY A 187 -27.81 -37.93 -14.78
C GLY A 187 -28.52 -37.03 -15.80
N GLY A 188 -27.74 -36.54 -16.77
CA GLY A 188 -28.18 -36.20 -18.12
C GLY A 188 -29.07 -34.96 -18.31
N SER A 189 -28.48 -33.84 -18.72
CA SER A 189 -28.89 -33.09 -19.92
C SER A 189 -27.98 -31.90 -20.21
N LYS A 190 -27.64 -31.72 -21.50
CA LYS A 190 -27.10 -30.48 -22.06
C LYS A 190 -28.10 -29.34 -21.86
N SER A 191 -27.66 -28.20 -21.34
CA SER A 191 -28.28 -26.92 -21.68
C SER A 191 -27.30 -25.76 -21.49
N THR A 192 -27.02 -25.10 -22.61
CA THR A 192 -26.49 -23.75 -22.73
C THR A 192 -27.49 -22.76 -22.13
N THR A 193 -27.08 -21.92 -21.16
CA THR A 193 -27.54 -20.52 -21.01
C THR A 193 -26.74 -19.81 -19.91
N THR A 194 -26.07 -18.75 -20.35
CA THR A 194 -25.67 -17.54 -19.61
C THR A 194 -26.56 -17.17 -18.42
N SER A 195 -25.96 -16.99 -17.24
CA SER A 195 -26.27 -15.91 -16.29
C SER A 195 -25.18 -15.82 -15.23
N LEU A 196 -24.45 -14.70 -15.27
CA LEU A 196 -23.61 -14.18 -14.22
C LEU A 196 -24.52 -13.85 -13.02
N ASN A 197 -24.34 -14.52 -11.90
CA ASN A 197 -24.78 -14.02 -10.60
C ASN A 197 -23.95 -14.65 -9.48
N GLY A 198 -23.32 -13.79 -8.68
CA GLY A 198 -22.43 -14.12 -7.57
C GLY A 198 -23.09 -15.00 -6.50
N LYS A 199 -22.96 -16.32 -6.66
CA LYS A 199 -23.30 -17.33 -5.65
C LYS A 199 -22.07 -17.95 -4.97
N GLY A 200 -20.96 -17.21 -4.89
CA GLY A 200 -19.79 -17.61 -4.08
C GLY A 200 -20.03 -17.50 -2.56
N SER A 201 -21.05 -16.76 -2.13
CA SER A 201 -21.24 -16.39 -0.71
C SER A 201 -21.87 -17.50 0.17
N GLU A 202 -22.72 -18.39 -0.37
CA GLU A 202 -23.37 -19.43 0.44
C GLU A 202 -22.47 -20.65 0.69
N SER A 203 -21.61 -21.02 -0.25
CA SER A 203 -20.71 -22.18 -0.10
C SER A 203 -19.54 -21.90 0.87
N ALA A 204 -19.18 -20.64 1.07
CA ALA A 204 -18.12 -20.22 1.99
C ALA A 204 -18.55 -20.21 3.46
N LYS A 205 -19.87 -20.12 3.77
CA LYS A 205 -20.38 -19.96 5.15
C LYS A 205 -20.16 -21.17 6.08
N GLY A 206 -19.61 -22.26 5.59
CA GLY A 206 -19.24 -23.43 6.41
C GLY A 206 -17.97 -24.13 6.00
N ALA A 207 -17.23 -23.60 5.02
CA ALA A 207 -15.96 -24.19 4.59
C ALA A 207 -14.85 -23.81 5.58
N ILE A 208 -14.03 -24.78 5.97
CA ILE A 208 -12.88 -24.56 6.85
C ILE A 208 -11.65 -24.41 5.96
N TRP A 209 -10.98 -23.27 6.06
CA TRP A 209 -9.75 -23.01 5.32
C TRP A 209 -8.54 -23.15 6.24
N GLN A 210 -7.48 -23.75 5.73
CA GLN A 210 -6.24 -23.98 6.48
C GLN A 210 -5.03 -23.82 5.59
N VAL A 211 -3.98 -23.17 6.09
CA VAL A 211 -2.67 -23.23 5.44
C VAL A 211 -2.04 -24.57 5.75
N ILE A 212 -1.64 -25.30 4.72
CA ILE A 212 -1.03 -26.63 4.83
C ILE A 212 0.44 -26.66 4.45
N CYS A 213 0.91 -25.66 3.68
CA CYS A 213 2.33 -25.55 3.33
C CYS A 213 2.82 -24.11 3.51
N PHE A 214 3.91 -23.96 4.26
CA PHE A 214 4.62 -22.69 4.50
C PHE A 214 6.05 -22.72 3.96
N THR A 215 6.65 -23.90 3.94
CA THR A 215 8.05 -24.16 3.60
C THR A 215 8.16 -25.15 2.46
N GLU A 216 9.31 -25.17 1.78
CA GLU A 216 9.59 -26.15 0.72
C GLU A 216 9.43 -27.60 1.23
N GLU A 217 9.80 -27.86 2.47
CA GLU A 217 9.65 -29.16 3.12
C GLU A 217 8.18 -29.58 3.27
N ASP A 218 7.29 -28.64 3.64
CA ASP A 218 5.85 -28.94 3.76
C ASP A 218 5.26 -29.41 2.42
N TRP A 219 5.68 -28.78 1.32
CA TRP A 219 5.25 -29.16 -0.03
C TRP A 219 5.76 -30.55 -0.41
N GLN A 220 7.03 -30.86 -0.13
CA GLN A 220 7.61 -32.18 -0.38
C GLN A 220 6.92 -33.27 0.45
N ASN A 221 6.64 -32.98 1.72
CA ASN A 221 5.92 -33.89 2.61
C ASN A 221 4.49 -34.15 2.13
N LEU A 222 3.79 -33.10 1.68
CA LEU A 222 2.45 -33.22 1.12
C LEU A 222 2.45 -34.08 -0.14
N ALA A 223 3.35 -33.83 -1.09
CA ALA A 223 3.44 -34.63 -2.31
C ALA A 223 3.77 -36.10 -1.99
N SER A 224 4.70 -36.33 -1.05
CA SER A 224 5.07 -37.68 -0.59
C SER A 224 3.88 -38.44 0.00
N LYS A 225 2.97 -37.75 0.70
CA LYS A 225 1.74 -38.33 1.25
C LYS A 225 0.82 -38.90 0.16
N PHE A 226 0.77 -38.26 -1.01
CA PHE A 226 -0.10 -38.68 -2.11
C PHE A 226 0.57 -39.59 -3.15
N LYS A 227 1.91 -39.68 -3.13
CA LYS A 227 2.72 -40.45 -4.08
C LYS A 227 2.29 -41.91 -4.27
N SER A 228 1.87 -42.58 -3.20
CA SER A 228 1.44 -43.98 -3.22
C SER A 228 -0.08 -44.16 -3.08
N SER A 229 -0.85 -43.07 -3.21
CA SER A 229 -2.31 -43.16 -3.07
C SER A 229 -2.94 -43.95 -4.22
N THR A 230 -3.94 -44.77 -3.87
CA THR A 230 -4.78 -45.48 -4.83
C THR A 230 -5.98 -44.65 -5.31
N ASN A 231 -6.26 -43.51 -4.66
CA ASN A 231 -7.38 -42.64 -5.02
C ASN A 231 -7.05 -41.82 -6.28
N ALA A 232 -7.97 -41.81 -7.26
CA ALA A 232 -7.76 -41.11 -8.53
C ALA A 232 -7.52 -39.60 -8.36
N LYS A 233 -8.26 -38.92 -7.46
CA LYS A 233 -8.12 -37.48 -7.22
C LYS A 233 -6.78 -37.14 -6.58
N GLU A 234 -6.36 -37.93 -5.61
CA GLU A 234 -5.07 -37.74 -4.94
C GLU A 234 -3.89 -37.99 -5.89
N ARG A 235 -4.02 -38.95 -6.82
CA ARG A 235 -3.02 -39.18 -7.87
C ARG A 235 -2.90 -38.01 -8.84
N GLU A 236 -4.02 -37.43 -9.26
CA GLU A 236 -4.05 -36.23 -10.10
C GLU A 236 -3.42 -35.03 -9.38
N LEU A 237 -3.79 -34.81 -8.12
CA LEU A 237 -3.18 -33.78 -7.28
C LEU A 237 -1.67 -34.00 -7.13
N TYR A 238 -1.22 -35.24 -6.87
CA TYR A 238 0.21 -35.57 -6.80
C TYR A 238 0.93 -35.22 -8.11
N GLN A 239 0.35 -35.60 -9.26
CA GLN A 239 0.95 -35.31 -10.56
C GLN A 239 1.14 -33.81 -10.78
N ILE A 240 0.12 -33.00 -10.48
CA ILE A 240 0.20 -31.54 -10.59
C ILE A 240 1.30 -30.99 -9.66
N LEU A 241 1.34 -31.45 -8.40
CA LEU A 241 2.36 -31.01 -7.45
C LEU A 241 3.79 -31.38 -7.92
N ASP A 242 4.01 -32.63 -8.33
CA ASP A 242 5.31 -33.18 -8.71
C ASP A 242 5.84 -32.59 -10.02
N GLU A 243 4.98 -32.43 -11.04
CA GLU A 243 5.38 -31.96 -12.36
C GLU A 243 5.45 -30.41 -12.45
N ASN A 244 4.47 -29.71 -11.86
CA ASN A 244 4.29 -28.27 -12.11
C ASN A 244 4.82 -27.38 -10.99
N PHE A 245 4.81 -27.85 -9.74
CA PHE A 245 5.15 -27.04 -8.57
C PHE A 245 6.53 -27.36 -8.00
N LEU A 246 6.76 -28.60 -7.56
CA LEU A 246 8.00 -28.99 -6.85
C LEU A 246 9.29 -28.55 -7.57
N PRO A 247 9.43 -28.66 -8.90
CA PRO A 247 10.65 -28.23 -9.60
C PRO A 247 10.89 -26.72 -9.52
N LYS A 248 9.82 -25.92 -9.39
CA LYS A 248 9.87 -24.45 -9.37
C LYS A 248 9.93 -23.86 -7.95
N LEU A 249 9.50 -24.61 -6.94
CA LEU A 249 9.47 -24.13 -5.55
C LEU A 249 10.82 -23.58 -5.06
N PRO A 250 11.99 -24.24 -5.27
CA PRO A 250 13.27 -23.70 -4.80
C PRO A 250 13.62 -22.32 -5.40
N GLN A 251 13.12 -22.01 -6.60
CA GLN A 251 13.29 -20.69 -7.20
C GLN A 251 12.32 -19.68 -6.56
N LEU A 252 11.04 -20.05 -6.42
CA LEU A 252 10.02 -19.20 -5.79
C LEU A 252 10.39 -18.81 -4.35
N PHE A 253 10.88 -19.76 -3.55
CA PHE A 253 11.33 -19.48 -2.17
C PHE A 253 12.55 -18.54 -2.13
N ARG A 254 13.53 -18.73 -3.02
CA ARG A 254 14.69 -17.83 -3.12
C ARG A 254 14.29 -16.43 -3.58
N GLU A 255 13.38 -16.33 -4.54
CA GLU A 255 12.89 -15.05 -5.03
C GLU A 255 12.11 -14.29 -3.95
N ARG A 256 11.22 -14.98 -3.22
CA ARG A 256 10.52 -14.43 -2.05
C ARG A 256 11.50 -13.88 -1.01
N GLU A 257 12.51 -14.66 -0.63
CA GLU A 257 13.53 -14.23 0.35
C GLU A 257 14.35 -13.04 -0.19
N ARG A 258 14.67 -13.01 -1.49
CA ARG A 258 15.35 -11.87 -2.12
C ARG A 258 14.50 -10.61 -2.07
N LEU A 259 13.21 -10.71 -2.39
CA LEU A 259 12.26 -9.59 -2.33
C LEU A 259 12.11 -9.07 -0.90
N ARG A 260 11.94 -9.97 0.08
CA ARG A 260 11.87 -9.61 1.50
C ARG A 260 13.12 -8.86 1.97
N ARG A 261 14.31 -9.34 1.61
CA ARG A 261 15.59 -8.65 1.91
C ARG A 261 15.67 -7.28 1.24
N ARG A 262 15.22 -7.16 0.00
CA ARG A 262 15.18 -5.88 -0.73
C ARG A 262 14.27 -4.88 -0.03
N LYS A 263 13.06 -5.27 0.37
CA LYS A 263 12.11 -4.42 1.12
C LYS A 263 12.76 -3.92 2.43
N LEU A 264 13.37 -4.80 3.21
CA LEU A 264 14.07 -4.44 4.46
C LEU A 264 15.21 -3.43 4.26
N LEU A 265 15.99 -3.57 3.17
CA LEU A 265 17.06 -2.63 2.83
C LEU A 265 16.52 -1.27 2.37
N GLN A 266 15.41 -1.27 1.62
CA GLN A 266 14.75 -0.05 1.19
C GLN A 266 14.19 0.75 2.37
N VAL A 267 13.56 0.07 3.33
CA VAL A 267 13.08 0.66 4.59
C VAL A 267 14.23 1.28 5.40
N ARG A 268 15.36 0.58 5.51
CA ARG A 268 16.55 1.13 6.19
C ARG A 268 17.12 2.37 5.49
N ASN A 269 17.01 2.44 4.16
CA ASN A 269 17.44 3.62 3.41
C ASN A 269 16.50 4.81 3.60
N SER A 270 15.18 4.61 3.62
CA SER A 270 14.21 5.70 3.82
C SER A 270 14.30 6.32 5.22
N THR A 271 14.44 5.51 6.27
CA THR A 271 14.65 5.99 7.65
C THR A 271 15.96 6.76 7.80
N ARG A 272 17.05 6.26 7.22
CA ARG A 272 18.34 6.98 7.22
C ARG A 272 18.24 8.33 6.53
N ILE A 273 17.58 8.39 5.37
CA ILE A 273 17.37 9.65 4.63
C ILE A 273 16.51 10.61 5.44
N ARG A 274 15.39 10.16 6.01
CA ARG A 274 14.50 10.97 6.86
C ARG A 274 15.27 11.59 8.04
N ASN A 275 16.07 10.79 8.74
CA ASN A 275 16.91 11.27 9.85
C ASN A 275 17.92 12.33 9.40
N ILE A 276 18.53 12.18 8.22
CA ILE A 276 19.46 13.18 7.67
C ILE A 276 18.73 14.47 7.32
N VAL A 277 17.55 14.40 6.69
CA VAL A 277 16.74 15.59 6.36
C VAL A 277 16.32 16.32 7.62
N GLU A 278 15.82 15.59 8.63
CA GLU A 278 15.41 16.17 9.90
C GLU A 278 16.57 16.82 10.65
N LEU A 279 17.74 16.18 10.67
CA LEU A 279 18.95 16.75 11.28
C LEU A 279 19.36 18.05 10.59
N LYS A 280 19.32 18.10 9.26
CA LYS A 280 19.62 19.32 8.48
C LYS A 280 18.61 20.44 8.77
N ALA A 281 17.31 20.12 8.84
CA ALA A 281 16.28 21.10 9.15
C ALA A 281 16.47 21.70 10.56
N ARG A 282 16.85 20.88 11.55
CA ARG A 282 17.18 21.35 12.90
C ARG A 282 18.41 22.26 12.90
N GLN A 283 19.47 21.88 12.19
CA GLN A 283 20.69 22.69 12.06
C GLN A 283 20.41 24.04 11.39
N GLU A 284 19.56 24.06 10.37
CA GLU A 284 19.15 25.28 9.67
C GLU A 284 18.32 26.20 10.58
N GLN A 285 17.36 25.64 11.33
CA GLN A 285 16.60 26.40 12.33
C GLN A 285 17.52 27.02 13.39
N GLU A 286 18.49 26.25 13.91
CA GLU A 286 19.44 26.77 14.89
C GLU A 286 20.32 27.88 14.31
N ARG A 287 20.75 27.74 13.05
CA ARG A 287 21.51 28.77 12.35
C ARG A 287 20.69 30.06 12.21
N LEU A 288 19.43 29.96 11.79
CA LEU A 288 18.52 31.09 11.65
C LEU A 288 18.25 31.78 12.99
N LEU A 289 18.12 31.01 14.09
CA LEU A 289 17.98 31.56 15.44
C LEU A 289 19.23 32.34 15.86
N ARG A 290 20.43 31.78 15.64
CA ARG A 290 21.70 32.46 15.92
C ARG A 290 21.88 33.72 15.08
N GLU A 291 21.47 33.70 13.82
CA GLU A 291 21.49 34.87 12.94
C GLU A 291 20.53 35.96 13.42
N ARG A 292 19.30 35.59 13.80
CA ARG A 292 18.32 36.51 14.37
C ARG A 292 18.82 37.15 15.68
N GLN A 293 19.48 36.37 16.54
CA GLN A 293 20.11 36.90 17.75
C GLN A 293 21.27 37.86 17.41
N ARG A 294 22.11 37.56 16.41
CA ARG A 294 23.16 38.48 15.97
C ARG A 294 22.60 39.82 15.50
N TYR A 295 21.54 39.81 14.69
CA TYR A 295 20.88 41.04 14.25
C TYR A 295 20.23 41.83 15.39
N GLN A 296 19.79 41.18 16.46
CA GLN A 296 19.26 41.87 17.64
C GLN A 296 20.33 42.54 18.51
N PHE A 297 21.56 42.02 18.53
CA PHE A 297 22.65 42.53 19.38
C PHE A 297 23.74 43.29 18.61
N GLU A 298 23.66 43.42 17.28
CA GLU A 298 24.54 44.29 16.51
C GLU A 298 24.24 45.78 16.77
N PRO A 299 25.18 46.56 17.35
CA PRO A 299 24.97 47.99 17.55
C PRO A 299 25.05 48.72 16.20
N PRO A 300 24.32 49.84 15.99
CA PRO A 300 24.30 50.58 14.73
C PRO A 300 25.60 51.37 14.52
N THR A 301 26.72 50.70 14.27
CA THR A 301 28.03 51.30 13.96
C THR A 301 28.12 51.76 12.50
N ASN A 302 27.39 51.11 11.58
CA ASN A 302 27.43 51.44 10.15
C ASN A 302 26.79 52.80 9.79
N LEU A 303 25.79 53.26 10.55
CA LEU A 303 25.14 54.57 10.32
C LEU A 303 26.08 55.75 10.65
N LYS A 304 26.90 55.64 11.69
CA LYS A 304 27.86 56.70 12.08
C LYS A 304 28.99 56.84 11.06
N HIS A 305 29.50 55.72 10.52
CA HIS A 305 30.59 55.75 9.54
C HIS A 305 30.15 56.34 8.18
N GLN A 306 28.90 56.06 7.77
CA GLN A 306 28.32 56.62 6.55
C GLN A 306 27.99 58.12 6.69
N GLN A 307 27.54 58.56 7.86
CA GLN A 307 27.32 59.99 8.13
C GLN A 307 28.64 60.77 8.16
N LEU A 308 29.67 60.26 8.85
CA LEU A 308 30.99 60.91 8.93
C LEU A 308 31.66 61.09 7.55
N SER A 309 31.60 60.06 6.69
CA SER A 309 32.14 60.16 5.32
C SER A 309 31.35 61.14 4.45
N SER A 310 30.02 61.20 4.60
CA SER A 310 29.19 62.18 3.87
C SER A 310 29.51 63.63 4.28
N VAL A 311 29.73 63.90 5.57
CA VAL A 311 30.08 65.23 6.09
C VAL A 311 31.47 65.65 5.63
N GLN A 312 32.45 64.74 5.66
CA GLN A 312 33.80 65.01 5.16
C GLN A 312 33.81 65.31 3.65
N SER A 313 33.00 64.60 2.86
CA SER A 313 32.88 64.85 1.42
C SER A 313 32.26 66.22 1.10
N ARG A 314 31.26 66.65 1.89
CA ARG A 314 30.63 67.97 1.77
C ARG A 314 31.58 69.10 2.17
N ALA A 315 32.34 68.91 3.25
CA ALA A 315 33.36 69.86 3.68
C ALA A 315 34.45 70.07 2.62
N ARG A 316 34.95 68.99 2.00
CA ARG A 316 35.92 69.06 0.88
C ARG A 316 35.38 69.82 -0.33
N ARG A 317 34.12 69.60 -0.72
CA ARG A 317 33.49 70.33 -1.84
C ARG A 317 33.29 71.82 -1.53
N ARG A 318 33.04 72.18 -0.27
CA ARG A 318 32.89 73.58 0.14
C ARG A 318 34.22 74.32 0.10
N LEU A 319 35.28 73.72 0.64
CA LEU A 319 36.65 74.24 0.55
C LEU A 319 37.11 74.44 -0.90
N ALA A 320 36.83 73.47 -1.79
CA ALA A 320 37.16 73.59 -3.21
C ALA A 320 36.41 74.74 -3.92
N ARG A 321 35.16 75.04 -3.51
CA ARG A 321 34.41 76.18 -4.04
C ARG A 321 34.95 77.52 -3.55
N GLU A 322 35.32 77.62 -2.28
CA GLU A 322 35.90 78.84 -1.71
C GLU A 322 37.26 79.19 -2.36
N LEU A 323 38.10 78.19 -2.63
CA LEU A 323 39.36 78.34 -3.38
C LEU A 323 39.16 78.74 -4.86
N ALA A 324 38.04 78.38 -5.48
CA ALA A 324 37.71 78.77 -6.86
C ALA A 324 37.15 80.20 -6.95
N THR A 325 36.47 80.68 -5.90
CA THR A 325 35.98 82.07 -5.83
C THR A 325 37.07 83.10 -5.54
N THR A 326 38.15 82.73 -4.86
CA THR A 326 39.28 83.64 -4.62
C THR A 326 40.20 83.80 -5.83
N THR A 327 40.23 82.83 -6.74
CA THR A 327 41.02 82.86 -7.98
C THR A 327 40.33 83.61 -9.13
N SER A 328 39.01 83.81 -9.07
CA SER A 328 38.24 84.51 -10.12
C SER A 328 38.16 86.04 -9.94
N THR A 329 38.55 86.57 -8.78
CA THR A 329 38.61 88.04 -8.53
C THR A 329 39.92 88.72 -8.94
N THR A 330 40.88 87.98 -9.52
CA THR A 330 42.22 88.51 -9.86
C THR A 330 42.49 88.62 -11.37
N THR A 331 41.53 88.31 -12.25
CA THR A 331 41.76 88.24 -13.72
C THR A 331 40.84 89.14 -14.57
N THR A 332 40.25 90.18 -13.99
CA THR A 332 39.50 91.24 -14.72
C THR A 332 40.01 92.64 -14.36
N ARG A 333 41.32 92.84 -14.48
CA ARG A 333 41.98 94.15 -14.67
C ARG A 333 43.19 93.90 -15.54
N ASP A 334 42.98 93.85 -16.85
CA ASP A 334 43.97 94.18 -17.90
C ASP A 334 43.36 93.83 -19.26
N SER A 335 42.66 94.80 -19.86
CA SER A 335 42.42 94.95 -21.31
C SER A 335 41.54 96.19 -21.54
N GLN A 336 42.11 97.39 -21.37
CA GLN A 336 41.70 98.63 -22.04
C GLN A 336 42.87 99.64 -21.95
N ASN A 337 43.84 99.51 -22.86
CA ASN A 337 44.48 100.55 -23.68
C ASN A 337 45.78 100.05 -24.29
#